data_AF-A0A4S4KZ71-F1
#
_entry.id   AF-A0A4S4KZ71-F1
#
_cell.length_a   1.000
_cell.length_b   1.000
_cell.length_c   1.000
_cell.angle_alpha   90.00
_cell.angle_beta   90.00
_cell.angle_gamma   90.00
#
_symmetry.space_group_name_H-M   'P 1'
#
loop_
_entity.id
_entity.type
_entity.pdbx_description
1 polymer ?
#
loop_
_entity_poly.entity_id
_entity_poly.type
_entity_poly.pdbx_seq_one_letter_code
_entity_poly.pdbx_strand_id
1 'polypeptide(L)' 'RLRTIISYDRICVLDAGEIAEVDTPVNLYARDGIFRGMCDRSGITLDDIKRAAKEREVRDEADS' A
#
# COMPACT_ATOMS: atom_id res chain seq x y z
N ARG A 1 -15.63 3.64 17.84
CA ARG A 1 -14.25 3.24 18.26
C ARG A 1 -13.49 2.46 17.16
N LEU A 2 -13.99 2.40 15.93
CA LEU A 2 -13.31 1.85 14.73
C LEU A 2 -12.47 2.89 13.96
N ARG A 3 -12.51 4.16 14.40
CA ARG A 3 -11.86 5.31 13.74
C ARG A 3 -10.35 5.40 14.00
N THR A 4 -9.81 4.64 14.95
CA THR A 4 -8.41 4.74 15.42
C THR A 4 -7.45 3.72 14.80
N ILE A 5 -7.89 2.91 13.84
CA ILE A 5 -7.08 1.81 13.26
C ILE A 5 -7.01 1.90 11.72
N ILE A 6 -7.66 2.87 11.08
CA ILE A 6 -7.74 2.98 9.60
C ILE A 6 -6.62 3.91 9.06
N SER A 7 -5.87 4.55 9.95
CA SER A 7 -4.71 5.39 9.66
C SER A 7 -3.44 4.53 9.64
N TYR A 8 -3.25 3.71 8.60
CA TYR A 8 -1.93 3.12 8.37
C TYR A 8 -1.38 3.60 7.03
N ASP A 9 -0.34 4.43 7.14
CA ASP A 9 0.47 4.99 6.05
C ASP A 9 1.24 3.91 5.26
N ARG A 10 1.26 2.68 5.78
CA ARG A 10 2.13 1.60 5.32
C ARG A 10 1.34 0.32 5.13
N ILE A 11 1.70 -0.41 4.08
CA ILE A 11 1.23 -1.75 3.79
C ILE A 11 2.14 -2.71 4.54
N CYS A 12 1.56 -3.68 5.23
CA CYS A 12 2.26 -4.81 5.84
C CYS A 12 1.93 -6.08 5.05
N VAL A 13 2.94 -6.68 4.44
CA VAL A 13 2.87 -7.98 3.77
C VAL A 13 3.27 -9.05 4.77
N LEU A 14 2.38 -10.01 4.98
CA LEU A 14 2.64 -11.19 5.80
C LEU A 14 3.00 -12.37 4.88
N ASP A 15 4.04 -13.11 5.24
CA ASP A 15 4.40 -14.38 4.61
C ASP A 15 4.68 -15.43 5.69
N ALA A 16 4.12 -16.62 5.53
CA ALA A 16 4.25 -17.74 6.47
C ALA A 16 3.99 -17.42 7.97
N GLY A 17 3.19 -16.40 8.27
CA GLY A 17 2.89 -15.98 9.66
C GLY A 17 3.87 -14.94 10.23
N GLU A 18 4.85 -14.50 9.44
CA GLU A 18 5.78 -13.43 9.79
C GLU A 18 5.56 -12.21 8.90
N ILE A 19 6.03 -11.06 9.38
CA ILE A 19 5.99 -9.82 8.61
C ILE A 19 7.16 -9.84 7.62
N ALA A 20 6.82 -10.00 6.34
CA ALA A 20 7.80 -10.03 5.27
C ALA A 20 8.23 -8.61 4.86
N GLU A 21 7.28 -7.69 4.67
CA GLU A 21 7.57 -6.33 4.21
C GLU A 21 6.61 -5.32 4.85
N VAL A 22 7.11 -4.17 5.32
CA VAL A 22 6.27 -3.06 5.78
C VAL A 22 6.79 -1.74 5.26
N ASP A 23 6.06 -1.11 4.35
CA ASP A 23 6.39 0.22 3.84
C ASP A 23 5.21 0.84 3.09
N THR A 24 5.38 2.06 2.58
CA THR A 24 4.41 2.65 1.65
C THR A 24 4.31 1.81 0.37
N PRO A 25 3.13 1.77 -0.30
CA PRO A 25 2.94 0.99 -1.52
C PRO A 25 3.95 1.31 -2.63
N VAL A 26 4.34 2.58 -2.74
CA VAL A 26 5.33 3.04 -3.73
C VAL A 26 6.72 2.47 -3.41
N ASN A 27 7.13 2.49 -2.14
CA ASN A 27 8.41 1.91 -1.72
C ASN A 27 8.43 0.39 -1.87
N LEU A 28 7.33 -0.29 -1.54
CA LEU A 28 7.23 -1.74 -1.70
C LEU A 28 7.30 -2.16 -3.18
N TYR A 29 6.64 -1.42 -4.08
CA TYR A 29 6.72 -1.70 -5.51
C TYR A 29 8.12 -1.47 -6.09
N ALA A 30 8.84 -0.47 -5.58
CA ALA A 30 10.21 -0.17 -5.98
C ALA A 30 11.23 -1.21 -5.47
N ARG A 31 10.91 -1.93 -4.39
CA ARG A 31 11.81 -2.90 -3.74
C ARG A 31 11.90 -4.28 -4.40
N ASP A 32 11.20 -4.49 -5.52
CA ASP A 32 11.14 -5.77 -6.26
C ASP A 32 10.89 -7.00 -5.35
N GLY A 33 10.02 -6.80 -4.35
CA GLY A 33 9.74 -7.77 -3.29
C GLY A 33 8.49 -8.63 -3.52
N ILE A 34 7.99 -9.27 -2.46
CA ILE A 34 6.77 -10.08 -2.49
C ILE A 34 5.58 -9.22 -2.95
N PHE A 35 5.53 -7.97 -2.50
CA PHE A 35 4.51 -7.01 -2.93
C PHE A 35 4.56 -6.77 -4.44
N ARG A 36 5.75 -6.57 -5.01
CA ARG A 36 5.92 -6.38 -6.46
C ARG A 36 5.48 -7.62 -7.23
N GLY A 37 5.89 -8.80 -6.79
CA GLY A 37 5.46 -10.07 -7.39
C GLY A 37 3.94 -10.29 -7.31
N MET A 38 3.28 -9.82 -6.24
CA MET A 38 1.82 -9.82 -6.15
C MET A 38 1.20 -8.87 -7.18
N CYS A 39 1.73 -7.64 -7.31
CA CYS A 39 1.25 -6.68 -8.30
C CYS A 39 1.38 -7.24 -9.72
N ASP A 40 2.51 -7.82 -10.07
CA ASP A 40 2.76 -8.39 -11.40
C ASP A 40 1.78 -9.52 -11.73
N ARG A 41 1.45 -10.39 -10.75
CA ARG A 41 0.44 -11.45 -10.94
C ARG A 41 -0.99 -10.91 -11.08
N SER A 42 -1.29 -9.78 -10.46
CA SER A 42 -2.61 -9.14 -10.52
C SER A 42 -2.73 -8.12 -11.66
N GLY A 43 -1.68 -7.89 -12.44
CA GLY A 43 -1.66 -6.87 -13.49
C GLY A 43 -1.70 -5.44 -12.96
N ILE A 44 -1.29 -5.21 -11.71
CA ILE A 44 -1.27 -3.89 -11.06
C ILE A 44 0.03 -3.18 -11.44
N THR A 45 -0.10 -1.99 -12.01
CA THR A 45 1.03 -1.16 -12.40
C THR A 45 1.40 -0.13 -11.34
N LEU A 46 2.59 0.48 -11.47
CA LEU A 46 2.99 1.61 -10.62
C LEU A 46 2.00 2.78 -10.70
N ASP A 47 1.37 3.00 -11.85
CA ASP A 47 0.39 4.09 -12.01
C ASP A 47 -0.90 3.82 -11.26
N ASP A 48 -1.37 2.56 -11.21
CA ASP A 48 -2.51 2.17 -10.38
C ASP A 48 -2.21 2.41 -8.90
N ILE A 49 -0.99 2.10 -8.48
CA ILE A 49 -0.52 2.31 -7.11
C ILE A 49 -0.44 3.81 -6.77
N LYS A 50 0.13 4.62 -7.65
CA LYS A 50 0.20 6.08 -7.47
C LYS A 50 -1.19 6.71 -7.46
N ARG A 51 -2.10 6.23 -8.30
CA ARG A 51 -3.48 6.69 -8.34
C ARG A 51 -4.21 6.35 -7.03
N ALA A 52 -4.07 5.13 -6.54
CA ALA A 52 -4.65 4.72 -5.27
C ALA A 52 -4.08 5.50 -4.07
N ALA A 53 -2.79 5.81 -4.09
CA ALA A 53 -2.14 6.67 -3.08
C ALA A 53 -2.68 8.11 -3.14
N LYS A 54 -2.79 8.68 -4.34
CA LYS A 54 -3.29 10.04 -4.57
C LYS A 54 -4.78 10.19 -4.21
N GLU A 55 -5.60 9.17 -4.50
CA GLU A 55 -7.02 9.16 -4.12
C GLU A 55 -7.22 9.16 -2.60
N ARG A 56 -6.25 8.65 -1.82
CA ARG A 56 -6.24 8.83 -0.35
C ARG A 56 -5.86 10.24 0.06
N GLU A 57 -4.76 10.79 -0.47
CA GLU A 57 -4.33 12.16 -0.15
C GLU A 57 -5.44 13.18 -0.41
N VAL A 58 -6.16 13.04 -1.54
CA VAL A 58 -7.28 13.91 -1.90
C VAL A 58 -8.48 13.75 -0.96
N ARG A 59 -8.71 12.54 -0.41
CA ARG A 59 -9.78 12.33 0.59
C ARG A 59 -9.42 12.98 1.92
N ASP A 60 -8.17 12.89 2.33
CA ASP A 60 -7.69 13.49 3.58
C ASP A 60 -7.70 15.03 3.51
N GLU A 61 -7.44 15.60 2.32
CA GLU A 61 -7.49 17.03 2.05
C GLU A 61 -8.94 17.57 1.92
N ALA A 62 -9.88 16.74 1.46
CA ALA A 62 -11.30 17.10 1.35
C ALA A 62 -12.08 17.02 2.67
N ASP A 63 -11.56 16.28 3.66
CA ASP A 63 -12.09 16.19 5.03
C ASP A 63 -11.41 17.17 6.00
N SER A 64 -10.51 18.05 5.51
CA SER A 64 -9.81 19.10 6.28
C SER A 64 -10.49 20.47 6.23
#